data_AF-A0A938ER30-F1
#
_entry.id   AF-A0A938ER30-F1
#
_cell.length_a   1.000
_cell.length_b   1.000
_cell.length_c   1.000
_cell.angle_alpha   90.00
_cell.angle_beta   90.00
_cell.angle_gamma   90.00
#
_symmetry.space_group_name_H-M   'P 1'
#
loop_
_entity.id
_entity.type
_entity.pdbx_description
1 polymer ?
#
loop_
_entity_poly.entity_id
_entity_poly.type
_entity_poly.pdbx_seq_one_letter_code
_entity_poly.pdbx_strand_id
1 'polypeptide(L)'
;MSARLDCPLCGAVVVEGADDIAPGACPGCGARYEGGEGSAPDAVRTALIGFGADALDPAAVTDAVFRLTPADSAERGVGITSDARDDFYRWWLFVRADDDGDITAVLAFL
;
A
#
# COMPACT_ATOMS: atom_id res chain seq x y z
N MET A 1 8.74 6.54 18.99
CA MET A 1 8.34 5.11 19.00
C MET A 1 8.62 4.59 17.61
N SER A 2 9.50 3.61 17.48
CA SER A 2 9.98 3.13 16.18
C SER A 2 8.92 2.31 15.45
N ALA A 3 8.48 2.80 14.30
CA ALA A 3 7.65 2.07 13.36
C ALA A 3 8.51 1.15 12.47
N ARG A 4 7.88 0.06 12.04
CA ARG A 4 8.41 -0.83 11.00
C ARG A 4 7.35 -1.07 9.95
N LEU A 5 7.73 -1.01 8.69
CA LEU A 5 6.85 -1.30 7.56
C LEU A 5 7.53 -2.32 6.65
N ASP A 6 6.83 -3.41 6.38
CA ASP A 6 7.26 -4.48 5.49
C ASP A 6 6.42 -4.43 4.20
N CYS A 7 7.05 -4.61 3.04
CA CYS A 7 6.34 -4.61 1.76
C CYS A 7 5.56 -5.93 1.60
N PRO A 8 4.23 -5.89 1.40
CA PRO A 8 3.42 -7.11 1.28
C PRO A 8 3.66 -7.87 -0.03
N LEU A 9 4.33 -7.27 -1.01
CA LEU A 9 4.55 -7.85 -2.34
C LEU A 9 5.83 -8.68 -2.43
N CYS A 10 6.89 -8.26 -1.73
CA CYS A 10 8.19 -8.93 -1.80
C CYS A 10 8.81 -9.26 -0.44
N GLY A 11 8.15 -8.88 0.66
CA GLY A 11 8.62 -9.13 2.03
C GLY A 11 9.81 -8.28 2.47
N ALA A 12 10.26 -7.31 1.66
CA ALA A 12 11.35 -6.42 2.03
C ALA A 12 10.91 -5.41 3.10
N VAL A 13 11.76 -5.15 4.08
CA VAL A 13 11.58 -4.07 5.06
C VAL A 13 11.79 -2.74 4.34
N VAL A 14 10.76 -1.89 4.29
CA VAL A 14 10.85 -0.58 3.61
C VAL A 14 11.20 0.54 4.57
N VAL A 15 10.75 0.44 5.82
CA VAL A 15 11.10 1.37 6.90
C VAL A 15 11.32 0.58 8.19
N GLU A 16 12.36 0.94 8.94
CA GLU A 16 12.67 0.37 10.25
C GLU A 16 13.19 1.48 11.17
N GLY A 17 12.68 1.55 12.39
CA GLY A 17 13.22 2.46 13.41
C GLY A 17 12.72 3.91 13.32
N ALA A 18 11.80 4.24 12.40
CA ALA A 18 11.37 5.62 12.17
C ALA A 18 10.23 6.03 13.10
N ASP A 19 10.22 7.28 13.58
CA ASP A 19 9.09 7.80 14.36
C ASP A 19 7.85 8.05 13.49
N ASP A 20 8.05 8.31 12.20
CA ASP A 20 7.00 8.47 11.21
C ASP A 20 7.44 7.87 9.86
N ILE A 21 6.48 7.34 9.10
CA ILE A 21 6.70 6.79 7.76
C ILE A 21 6.14 7.81 6.77
N ALA A 22 6.99 8.29 5.86
CA ALA A 22 6.57 9.09 4.72
C ALA A 22 6.31 8.17 3.52
N PRO A 23 5.41 8.56 2.59
CA PRO A 23 5.24 7.86 1.33
C PRO A 23 6.55 7.70 0.55
N GLY A 24 6.65 6.66 -0.25
CA GLY A 24 7.88 6.32 -0.94
C GLY A 24 7.77 5.12 -1.87
N ALA A 25 8.90 4.45 -2.09
CA ALA A 25 8.96 3.24 -2.90
C ALA A 25 9.75 2.14 -2.19
N CYS A 26 9.29 0.90 -2.33
CA CYS A 26 9.97 -0.27 -1.83
C CYS A 26 11.31 -0.47 -2.58
N PRO A 27 12.46 -0.53 -1.91
CA PRO A 27 13.75 -0.75 -2.57
C PRO A 27 13.90 -2.16 -3.16
N GLY A 28 13.09 -3.13 -2.72
CA GLY A 28 13.16 -4.52 -3.17
C GLY A 28 12.42 -4.78 -4.49
N CYS A 29 11.21 -4.26 -4.64
CA CYS A 29 10.37 -4.51 -5.82
C CYS A 29 9.90 -3.26 -6.56
N GLY A 30 10.31 -2.07 -6.12
CA GLY A 30 9.94 -0.79 -6.75
C GLY A 30 8.50 -0.33 -6.49
N ALA A 31 7.70 -1.11 -5.76
CA ALA A 31 6.31 -0.74 -5.46
C ALA A 31 6.23 0.58 -4.70
N ARG A 32 5.46 1.53 -5.22
CA ARG A 32 5.17 2.78 -4.51
C ARG A 32 4.18 2.50 -3.40
N TYR A 33 4.37 3.17 -2.27
CA TYR A 33 3.47 3.07 -1.14
C TYR A 33 3.04 4.44 -0.65
N GLU A 34 1.75 4.55 -0.41
CA GLU A 34 1.08 5.73 0.13
C GLU A 34 0.09 5.25 1.20
N GLY A 35 -0.19 6.08 2.19
CA GLY A 35 -1.00 5.65 3.32
C GLY A 35 -1.10 6.71 4.39
N GLY A 36 -1.65 6.31 5.53
CA GLY A 36 -1.88 7.24 6.62
C GLY A 36 -2.60 6.65 7.82
N GLU A 37 -3.03 7.56 8.68
CA GLU A 37 -3.77 7.25 9.90
C GLU A 37 -5.25 6.94 9.62
N GLY A 38 -5.88 6.25 10.56
CA GLY A 38 -7.31 5.94 10.54
C GLY A 38 -7.59 4.50 10.14
N SER A 39 -8.75 4.29 9.52
CA SER A 39 -9.16 2.97 9.02
C SER A 39 -8.42 2.63 7.71
N ALA A 40 -8.36 1.34 7.35
CA ALA A 40 -7.77 0.93 6.07
C ALA A 40 -8.41 1.65 4.87
N PRO A 41 -9.75 1.78 4.76
CA PRO A 41 -10.37 2.56 3.68
C PRO A 41 -9.99 4.06 3.68
N ASP A 42 -9.81 4.69 4.85
CA ASP A 42 -9.41 6.11 4.92
C ASP A 42 -7.96 6.31 4.47
N ALA A 43 -7.07 5.38 4.83
CA ALA A 43 -5.70 5.37 4.36
C ALA A 43 -5.62 5.07 2.85
N VAL A 44 -6.42 4.13 2.35
CA VAL A 44 -6.53 3.84 0.90
C VAL A 44 -7.06 5.07 0.16
N ARG A 45 -8.04 5.81 0.70
CA ARG A 45 -8.49 7.07 0.10
C ARG A 45 -7.32 8.06 -0.06
N THR A 46 -6.52 8.23 0.99
CA THR A 46 -5.33 9.09 0.96
C THR A 46 -4.33 8.60 -0.10
N ALA A 47 -4.11 7.29 -0.16
CA ALA A 47 -3.21 6.68 -1.13
C ALA A 47 -3.66 6.87 -2.57
N LEU A 48 -4.96 6.69 -2.85
CA LEU A 48 -5.54 6.91 -4.18
C LEU A 48 -5.34 8.37 -4.65
N ILE A 49 -5.46 9.35 -3.76
CA ILE A 49 -5.14 10.74 -4.07
C ILE A 49 -3.64 10.90 -4.41
N GLY A 50 -2.74 10.31 -3.61
CA GLY A 50 -1.30 10.33 -3.86
C GLY A 50 -0.88 9.65 -5.17
N PHE A 51 -1.65 8.66 -5.62
CA PHE A 51 -1.47 7.99 -6.90
C PHE A 51 -2.17 8.68 -8.09
N GLY A 52 -3.04 9.66 -7.86
CA GLY A 52 -3.85 10.29 -8.91
C GLY A 52 -5.01 9.41 -9.41
N ALA A 53 -5.49 8.50 -8.56
CA ALA A 53 -6.58 7.55 -8.82
C ALA A 53 -7.81 7.83 -7.93
N ASP A 54 -8.07 9.10 -7.61
CA ASP A 54 -9.14 9.56 -6.70
C ASP A 54 -10.57 9.30 -7.22
N ALA A 55 -10.70 8.93 -8.49
CA ALA A 55 -11.96 8.49 -9.08
C ALA A 55 -12.40 7.08 -8.64
N LEU A 56 -11.49 6.26 -8.08
CA LEU A 56 -11.79 4.91 -7.59
C LEU A 56 -12.42 4.96 -6.19
N ASP A 57 -13.32 4.02 -5.90
CA ASP A 57 -13.92 3.88 -4.56
C ASP A 57 -12.91 3.24 -3.59
N PRO A 58 -12.46 3.94 -2.53
CA PRO A 58 -11.52 3.41 -1.56
C PRO A 58 -12.02 2.15 -0.85
N ALA A 59 -13.34 2.04 -0.60
CA ALA A 59 -13.90 0.89 0.08
C ALA A 59 -13.85 -0.35 -0.82
N ALA A 60 -14.24 -0.20 -2.10
CA ALA A 60 -14.17 -1.28 -3.09
C ALA A 60 -12.73 -1.76 -3.31
N VAL A 61 -11.76 -0.84 -3.42
CA VAL A 61 -10.33 -1.19 -3.55
C VAL A 61 -9.84 -1.94 -2.31
N THR A 62 -10.17 -1.45 -1.11
CA THR A 62 -9.78 -2.11 0.15
C THR A 62 -10.34 -3.54 0.22
N ASP A 63 -11.64 -3.70 -0.06
CA ASP A 63 -12.30 -5.01 -0.07
C ASP A 63 -11.71 -5.96 -1.11
N ALA A 64 -11.41 -5.48 -2.31
CA ALA A 64 -10.80 -6.27 -3.36
C ALA A 64 -9.41 -6.78 -2.94
N VAL A 65 -8.55 -5.89 -2.44
CA VAL A 65 -7.19 -6.24 -2.03
C VAL A 65 -7.19 -7.17 -0.81
N PHE A 66 -8.09 -6.99 0.16
CA PHE A 66 -8.19 -7.88 1.32
C PHE A 66 -8.73 -9.28 1.00
N ARG A 67 -9.34 -9.49 -0.18
CA ARG A 67 -9.73 -10.83 -0.65
C ARG A 67 -8.60 -11.58 -1.33
N LEU A 68 -7.50 -10.90 -1.67
CA LEU A 68 -6.35 -11.52 -2.31
C LEU A 68 -5.54 -12.34 -1.32
N THR A 69 -5.04 -13.49 -1.78
CA THR A 69 -3.97 -14.17 -1.05
C THR A 69 -2.66 -13.38 -1.22
N PRO A 70 -1.65 -13.58 -0.35
CA PRO A 70 -0.35 -12.93 -0.54
C PRO A 70 0.28 -13.20 -1.92
N ALA A 71 0.06 -14.40 -2.48
CA ALA A 71 0.54 -14.76 -3.81
C ALA A 71 -0.19 -13.95 -4.91
N ASP A 72 -1.52 -13.86 -4.84
CA ASP A 72 -2.31 -13.09 -5.80
C ASP A 72 -1.98 -11.59 -5.74
N SER A 73 -1.76 -11.06 -4.54
CA SER A 73 -1.31 -9.67 -4.33
C SER A 73 0.04 -9.41 -5.01
N ALA A 74 1.00 -10.32 -4.84
CA ALA A 74 2.33 -10.21 -5.46
C ALA A 74 2.26 -10.33 -7.00
N GLU A 75 1.39 -11.19 -7.52
CA GLU A 75 1.14 -11.34 -8.97
C GLU A 75 0.49 -10.07 -9.54
N ARG A 76 -0.56 -9.57 -8.90
CA ARG A 76 -1.28 -8.34 -9.30
C ARG A 76 -0.51 -7.06 -9.02
N GLY A 77 0.57 -7.12 -8.24
CA GLY A 77 1.38 -5.96 -7.90
C GLY A 77 0.69 -4.98 -6.95
N VAL A 78 -0.26 -5.42 -6.13
CA VAL A 78 -1.03 -4.56 -5.22
C VAL A 78 -1.26 -5.24 -3.88
N GLY A 79 -1.10 -4.49 -2.79
CA GLY A 79 -1.26 -5.03 -1.44
C GLY A 79 -1.45 -3.94 -0.39
N ILE A 80 -2.21 -4.27 0.65
CA ILE A 80 -2.41 -3.38 1.81
C ILE A 80 -1.80 -4.06 3.03
N THR A 81 -1.06 -3.29 3.82
CA THR A 81 -0.54 -3.74 5.12
C THR A 81 -0.62 -2.61 6.14
N SER A 82 -0.55 -2.97 7.42
CA SER A 82 -0.28 -1.99 8.47
C SER A 82 1.22 -1.90 8.77
N ASP A 83 1.66 -0.78 9.34
CA ASP A 83 2.93 -0.74 10.04
C ASP A 83 2.85 -1.49 11.38
N ALA A 84 4.00 -1.93 11.87
CA ALA A 84 4.16 -2.47 13.22
C ALA A 84 4.56 -1.32 14.15
N ARG A 85 3.67 -0.99 15.10
CA ARG A 85 3.85 0.01 16.15
C ARG A 85 3.12 -0.43 17.41
N ASP A 86 3.56 0.06 18.56
CA ASP A 86 2.85 -0.11 19.82
C ASP A 86 1.61 0.81 19.84
N ASP A 87 0.44 0.27 20.22
CA ASP A 87 -0.82 0.97 20.51
C ASP A 87 -1.67 1.57 19.36
N PHE A 88 -1.14 1.73 18.14
CA PHE A 88 -1.94 2.15 16.97
C PHE A 88 -1.36 1.64 15.65
N TYR A 89 -2.21 1.35 14.67
CA TYR A 89 -1.81 0.90 13.33
C TYR A 89 -2.09 1.97 12.29
N ARG A 90 -1.11 2.28 11.44
CA ARG A 90 -1.36 3.01 10.19
C ARG A 90 -1.39 2.04 9.03
N TRP A 91 -2.18 2.37 8.02
CA TRP A 91 -2.41 1.51 6.86
C TRP A 91 -1.73 2.08 5.62
N TRP A 92 -1.18 1.19 4.81
CA TRP A 92 -0.34 1.51 3.65
C TRP A 92 -0.78 0.68 2.45
N LEU A 93 -1.07 1.33 1.34
CA LEU A 93 -1.35 0.71 0.05
C LEU A 93 -0.07 0.71 -0.79
N PHE A 94 0.35 -0.47 -1.22
CA PHE A 94 1.47 -0.70 -2.12
C PHE A 94 0.95 -0.99 -3.52
N VAL A 95 1.52 -0.33 -4.52
CA VAL A 95 1.27 -0.61 -5.93
C VAL A 95 2.58 -0.64 -6.70
N ARG A 96 2.88 -1.77 -7.34
CA ARG A 96 3.92 -1.88 -8.36
C ARG A 96 3.28 -1.51 -9.68
N ALA A 97 3.84 -0.49 -10.34
CA ALA A 97 3.38 -0.11 -11.67
C ALA A 97 3.46 -1.29 -12.65
N ASP A 98 2.59 -1.29 -13.65
CA ASP A 98 2.67 -2.24 -14.75
C ASP A 98 3.90 -1.97 -15.65
N ASP A 99 4.04 -2.74 -16.72
CA ASP A 99 5.18 -2.63 -17.65
C ASP A 99 5.29 -1.24 -18.32
N ASP A 100 4.18 -0.48 -18.38
CA ASP A 100 4.10 0.87 -18.92
C ASP A 100 4.29 1.97 -17.85
N GLY A 101 4.43 1.59 -16.58
CA GLY A 101 4.60 2.51 -15.47
C GLY A 101 3.28 3.08 -14.93
N ASP A 102 2.12 2.54 -15.33
CA ASP A 102 0.80 3.03 -14.95
C ASP A 102 0.28 2.33 -13.68
N ILE A 103 0.24 3.09 -12.58
CA ILE A 103 -0.29 2.65 -11.29
C ILE A 103 -1.83 2.62 -11.29
N THR A 104 -2.46 3.53 -12.03
CA THR A 104 -3.91 3.66 -12.09
C THR A 104 -4.51 2.50 -12.87
N ALA A 105 -3.81 2.03 -13.92
CA ALA A 105 -4.19 0.82 -14.64
C ALA A 105 -4.28 -0.38 -13.69
N VAL A 106 -3.24 -0.64 -12.89
CA VAL A 106 -3.22 -1.75 -11.91
C VAL A 106 -4.41 -1.69 -10.95
N LEU A 107 -4.73 -0.50 -10.44
CA LEU A 107 -5.84 -0.30 -9.51
C LEU A 107 -7.22 -0.44 -10.17
N ALA A 108 -7.34 -0.13 -11.46
CA ALA A 108 -8.59 -0.27 -12.21
C ALA A 108 -8.96 -1.72 -12.54
N PHE A 109 -8.01 -2.66 -12.44
CA PHE A 109 -8.21 -4.09 -12.72
C PHE A 109 -8.46 -4.96 -11.46
N LEU A 110 -8.66 -4.33 -10.31
CA LEU A 110 -9.06 -4.97 -9.06
C LEU A 110 -10.53 -5.43 -9.10
#